data_AF-A0A7J2R517-F1
#
_entry.id   AF-A0A7J2R517-F1
#
_cell.length_a   1.000
_cell.length_b   1.000
_cell.length_c   1.000
_cell.angle_alpha   90.00
_cell.angle_beta   90.00
_cell.angle_gamma   90.00
#
_symmetry.space_group_name_H-M   'P 1'
#
loop_
_entity.id
_entity.type
_entity.pdbx_description
1 polymer ?
#
loop_
_entity_poly.entity_id
_entity_poly.type
_entity_poly.pdbx_seq_one_letter_code
_entity_poly.pdbx_strand_id
1 'polypeptide(L)' 'MKEETYRMIMMIGLYLGLILFVIAIIALAKNVEEIRNDPIIYGMEKHEFSSCTCYADDGQYTNIILSDFQKGDT' A
#
# COMPACT_ATOMS: atom_id res chain seq x y z
N MET A 1 12.77 -14.49 38.87
CA MET A 1 11.73 -15.17 38.06
C MET A 1 10.87 -14.22 37.22
N LYS A 2 10.23 -13.16 37.75
CA LYS A 2 9.39 -12.26 36.90
C LYS A 2 10.21 -11.46 35.86
N GLU A 3 11.35 -10.93 36.25
CA GLU A 3 12.15 -10.02 35.39
C GLU A 3 12.74 -10.70 34.14
N GLU A 4 13.21 -11.94 34.26
CA GLU A 4 13.75 -12.70 33.13
C GLU A 4 12.69 -13.06 32.10
N THR A 5 11.46 -13.38 32.54
CA THR A 5 10.33 -13.62 31.65
C THR A 5 9.95 -12.35 30.87
N TYR A 6 9.94 -11.18 31.52
CA TYR A 6 9.70 -9.91 30.82
C TYR A 6 10.78 -9.60 29.77
N ARG A 7 12.06 -9.85 30.09
CA ARG A 7 13.17 -9.67 29.14
C ARG A 7 13.05 -10.61 27.94
N MET A 8 12.64 -11.86 28.17
CA MET A 8 12.43 -12.84 27.11
C MET A 8 11.26 -12.45 26.19
N ILE A 9 10.12 -12.04 26.76
CA ILE A 9 8.95 -11.58 25.99
C ILE A 9 9.30 -10.34 25.16
N MET A 10 10.03 -9.38 25.74
CA MET A 10 10.49 -8.17 25.06
C MET A 10 11.41 -8.50 23.88
N MET A 11 12.38 -9.42 24.05
CA MET A 11 13.24 -9.86 22.95
C MET A 11 12.46 -10.55 21.84
N ILE A 12 11.53 -11.46 22.18
CA ILE A 12 10.68 -12.13 21.20
C ILE A 12 9.82 -11.12 20.42
N GLY A 13 9.25 -10.13 21.11
CA GLY A 13 8.50 -9.05 20.48
C GLY A 13 9.35 -8.21 19.51
N LEU A 14 10.60 -7.92 19.88
CA LEU A 14 11.57 -7.22 19.02
C LEU A 14 11.88 -8.01 17.74
N TYR A 15 12.12 -9.31 17.86
CA TYR A 15 12.37 -10.17 16.70
C TYR A 15 11.13 -10.29 15.80
N LEU A 16 9.94 -10.43 16.38
CA LEU A 16 8.68 -10.43 15.61
C LEU A 16 8.47 -9.11 14.87
N GLY A 17 8.72 -7.98 15.54
CA GLY A 17 8.63 -6.65 14.92
C GLY A 17 9.59 -6.50 13.74
N LEU A 18 10.85 -6.94 13.89
CA LEU A 18 11.84 -6.94 12.81
C LEU A 18 11.41 -7.79 11.62
N ILE A 19 10.88 -8.99 11.86
CA ILE A 19 10.40 -9.88 10.80
C ILE A 19 9.23 -9.23 10.04
N LEU A 20 8.26 -8.67 10.76
CA LEU A 20 7.12 -7.98 10.16
C LEU A 20 7.55 -6.75 9.34
N PHE A 21 8.55 -6.01 9.82
CA PHE A 21 9.11 -4.87 9.10
C PHE A 21 9.74 -5.28 7.76
N VAL A 22 10.52 -6.36 7.75
CA VAL A 22 11.12 -6.89 6.51
C VAL A 22 10.04 -7.37 5.54
N ILE A 23 9.00 -8.06 6.02
CA ILE A 23 7.86 -8.48 5.19
C ILE A 23 7.15 -7.28 4.57
N ALA A 24 6.94 -6.20 5.34
CA ALA A 24 6.32 -4.97 4.83
C ALA A 24 7.16 -4.33 3.72
N ILE A 25 8.49 -4.26 3.88
CA ILE A 25 9.40 -3.76 2.84
C ILE A 25 9.32 -4.62 1.57
N ILE A 26 9.31 -5.96 1.69
CA ILE A 26 9.21 -6.86 0.54
C ILE A 26 7.86 -6.71 -0.16
N ALA A 27 6.76 -6.59 0.60
CA ALA A 27 5.44 -6.36 0.04
C ALA A 27 5.39 -5.03 -0.71
N LEU A 28 5.92 -3.96 -0.13
CA LEU A 28 6.05 -2.67 -0.81
C LEU A 28 6.89 -2.80 -2.08
N ALA A 29 8.10 -3.36 -1.99
CA ALA A 29 9.02 -3.51 -3.11
C ALA A 29 8.44 -4.32 -4.28
N LYS A 30 7.64 -5.37 -4.00
CA LYS A 30 6.95 -6.15 -5.04
C LYS A 30 5.87 -5.38 -5.78
N ASN A 31 5.27 -4.38 -5.13
CA ASN A 31 4.22 -3.55 -5.72
C ASN A 31 4.78 -2.19 -6.18
N VAL A 32 6.08 -1.92 -6.02
CA VAL A 32 6.70 -0.62 -6.36
C VAL A 32 6.61 -0.36 -7.86
N GLU A 33 6.72 -1.36 -8.73
CA GLU A 33 6.58 -1.14 -10.18
C GLU A 33 5.15 -0.73 -10.57
N GLU A 34 4.15 -1.31 -9.90
CA GLU A 34 2.72 -1.00 -10.12
C GLU A 34 2.33 0.36 -9.52
N ILE A 35 2.79 0.65 -8.30
CA ILE A 35 2.62 1.95 -7.62
C ILE A 35 3.36 3.08 -8.36
N ARG A 36 4.50 2.79 -8.99
CA ARG A 36 5.30 3.80 -9.69
C ARG A 36 4.70 4.20 -11.03
N ASN A 37 4.05 3.28 -11.72
CA ASN A 37 3.48 3.55 -13.03
C ASN A 37 2.13 4.27 -12.90
N ASP A 38 1.22 3.80 -12.04
CA ASP A 38 -0.08 4.45 -11.83
C ASP A 38 -0.59 4.27 -10.38
N PRO A 39 -0.14 5.10 -9.42
CA PRO A 39 -0.48 4.95 -8.00
C PRO A 39 -1.98 5.14 -7.72
N ILE A 40 -2.67 5.94 -8.54
CA ILE A 40 -4.11 6.18 -8.42
C ILE A 40 -4.88 4.95 -8.89
N ILE A 41 -4.52 4.37 -10.04
CA ILE A 41 -5.16 3.16 -10.58
C ILE A 41 -4.93 1.97 -9.64
N TYR A 42 -3.70 1.78 -9.16
CA TYR A 42 -3.38 0.76 -8.16
C TYR A 42 -4.24 0.91 -6.90
N GLY A 43 -4.35 2.13 -6.36
CA GLY A 43 -5.19 2.42 -5.20
C GLY A 43 -6.67 2.11 -5.45
N MET A 44 -7.16 2.39 -6.66
CA MET A 44 -8.54 2.10 -7.06
C MET A 44 -8.80 0.60 -7.17
N GLU A 45 -7.92 -0.18 -7.81
CA GLU A 45 -8.04 -1.64 -7.91
C GLU A 45 -7.92 -2.32 -6.54
N LYS A 46 -6.98 -1.87 -5.71
CA LYS A 46 -6.71 -2.48 -4.40
C LYS A 46 -7.87 -2.33 -3.41
N HIS A 47 -8.61 -1.24 -3.51
CA HIS A 47 -9.71 -0.89 -2.61
C HIS A 47 -11.09 -0.98 -3.29
N GLU A 48 -11.18 -1.60 -4.47
CA GLU A 48 -12.42 -1.84 -5.21
C GLU A 48 -13.21 -0.57 -5.57
N PHE A 49 -12.51 0.55 -5.83
CA PHE A 49 -13.12 1.78 -6.31
C PHE A 49 -13.29 1.75 -7.83
N SER A 50 -14.48 2.07 -8.33
CA SER A 50 -14.78 2.14 -9.77
C SER A 50 -14.42 3.47 -10.41
N SER A 51 -14.40 4.56 -9.63
CA SER A 51 -14.07 5.90 -10.09
C SER A 51 -13.45 6.75 -8.98
N CYS A 52 -12.62 7.72 -9.36
CA CYS A 52 -12.03 8.71 -8.47
C CYS A 52 -12.16 10.10 -9.10
N THR A 53 -12.52 11.11 -8.31
CA THR A 53 -12.52 12.51 -8.75
C THR A 53 -11.32 13.22 -8.15
N CYS A 54 -10.40 13.69 -8.98
CA CYS A 54 -9.28 14.51 -8.55
C CYS A 54 -9.63 15.99 -8.74
N TYR A 55 -9.49 16.77 -7.67
CA TYR A 55 -9.65 18.22 -7.71
C TYR A 55 -8.27 18.88 -7.77
N ALA A 56 -8.07 19.76 -8.75
CA ALA A 56 -6.90 20.62 -8.84
C ALA A 56 -7.13 21.92 -8.05
N ASP A 57 -6.03 22.58 -7.67
CA ASP A 57 -6.05 23.81 -6.87
C ASP A 57 -6.74 24.99 -7.59
N ASP A 58 -6.87 24.91 -8.92
CA ASP A 58 -7.57 25.88 -9.76
C ASP A 58 -9.10 25.64 -9.81
N GLY A 59 -9.60 24.68 -9.04
CA GLY A 59 -11.02 24.30 -9.00
C GLY A 59 -11.47 23.42 -10.16
N GLN A 60 -10.58 23.07 -11.08
CA GLN A 60 -10.87 22.04 -12.08
C GLN A 60 -10.91 20.67 -11.43
N TYR A 61 -11.70 19.78 -12.01
CA TYR A 61 -11.73 18.39 -11.59
C TYR A 61 -11.57 17.47 -12.80
N THR A 62 -10.92 16.34 -12.57
CA THR A 62 -10.86 15.24 -13.53
C THR A 62 -11.48 14.00 -12.89
N ASN A 63 -12.31 13.30 -13.66
CA ASN A 63 -12.85 12.01 -13.25
C ASN A 63 -12.02 10.90 -13.90
N ILE A 64 -11.47 10.05 -13.06
CA ILE A 64 -10.70 8.87 -13.44
C ILE A 64 -11.66 7.68 -13.30
N ILE A 65 -11.99 7.03 -14.41
CA ILE A 65 -12.86 5.84 -14.44
C ILE A 65 -11.99 4.63 -14.74
N LEU A 66 -12.03 3.61 -13.86
CA LEU A 66 -11.12 2.47 -13.94
C LEU A 66 -11.27 1.68 -15.25
N SER A 67 -12.50 1.57 -15.77
CA SER A 67 -12.80 0.84 -17.02
C SER A 67 -12.14 1.42 -18.26
N ASP A 68 -11.80 2.71 -18.25
CA ASP A 68 -11.22 3.38 -19.42
C ASP A 68 -9.73 3.04 -19.58
N PHE A 69 -9.06 2.67 -18.48
CA PHE A 69 -7.65 2.26 -18.47
C PHE A 69 -7.48 0.79 -18.84
N GLN A 70 -8.38 -0.10 -18.40
CA GLN A 70 -8.36 -1.51 -18.80
C GLN A 70 -8.62 -1.74 -20.29
N LYS A 71 -9.16 -0.74 -21.00
CA LYS A 71 -9.48 -0.81 -22.43
C LYS A 71 -8.30 -0.43 -23.34
N GLY A 72 -7.21 0.10 -22.76
CA GLY A 72 -5.99 0.51 -23.48
C GLY A 72 -4.97 -0.60 -23.73
N ASP A 73 -5.18 -1.79 -23.16
CA ASP A 73 -4.27 -2.96 -23.26
C ASP A 73 -4.62 -3.95 -24.39
N THR A 74 -5.37 -3.53 -25.42
CA THR A 74 -5.62 -4.33 -26.64
C THR A 74 -4.94 -3.75 -27.88
#